data_AF-A0ABD2HUM4-F1
#
_entry.id   AF-A0ABD2HUM4-F1
#
_cell.length_a   1.000
_cell.length_b   1.000
_cell.length_c   1.000
_cell.angle_alpha   90.00
_cell.angle_beta   90.00
_cell.angle_gamma   90.00
#
_symmetry.space_group_name_H-M   'P 1'
#
loop_
_entity.id
_entity.type
_entity.pdbx_description
1 polymer ?
#
loop_
_entity_poly.entity_id
_entity_poly.type
_entity_poly.pdbx_seq_one_letter_code
_entity_poly.pdbx_strand_id
1 'polypeptide(L)'
;MACGLQQRALDEAAKYATERRTFGKPIIEYQGVSFKLAKMAMHLEAPKGLVKRAAKKVDAQAEDAVYFASMAKCFACDAAFQAASNAVQIFGGNGFNEQFPVEKLLRDSKTLQIYGGTSEIQRVVIARELRKKYGNGGDQPTVAATPTPSSQL
;
A
#
# COMPACT_ATOMS: atom_id res chain seq x y z
N MET A 1 -2.46 -10.18 6.34
CA MET A 1 -3.65 -9.39 6.74
C MET A 1 -4.14 -8.46 5.62
N ALA A 2 -3.34 -7.48 5.16
CA ALA A 2 -3.76 -6.52 4.13
C ALA A 2 -4.36 -7.13 2.85
N CYS A 3 -3.73 -8.19 2.30
CA CYS A 3 -4.27 -8.87 1.11
C CYS A 3 -5.63 -9.52 1.32
N GLY A 4 -5.95 -9.96 2.55
CA GLY A 4 -7.26 -10.54 2.88
C GLY A 4 -8.35 -9.48 2.93
N LEU A 5 -8.05 -8.31 3.51
CA LEU A 5 -8.96 -7.15 3.49
C LEU A 5 -9.25 -6.71 2.05
N GLN A 6 -8.19 -6.62 1.24
CA GLN A 6 -8.31 -6.25 -0.16
C GLN A 6 -9.14 -7.26 -0.97
N GLN A 7 -8.92 -8.57 -0.76
CA GLN A 7 -9.74 -9.62 -1.37
C GLN A 7 -11.22 -9.41 -1.01
N ARG A 8 -11.53 -9.24 0.28
CA ARG A 8 -12.92 -9.04 0.71
C ARG A 8 -13.54 -7.78 0.10
N ALA A 9 -12.80 -6.68 0.04
CA ALA A 9 -13.27 -5.45 -0.58
C ALA A 9 -13.57 -5.63 -2.08
N LEU A 10 -12.74 -6.38 -2.80
CA LEU A 10 -12.98 -6.73 -4.20
C LEU A 10 -14.21 -7.61 -4.38
N ASP A 11 -14.35 -8.66 -3.58
CA ASP A 11 -15.45 -9.61 -3.70
C ASP A 11 -16.81 -8.92 -3.47
N GLU A 12 -16.90 -8.09 -2.41
CA GLU A 12 -18.12 -7.32 -2.11
C GLU A 12 -18.44 -6.30 -3.20
N ALA A 13 -17.42 -5.56 -3.68
CA ALA A 13 -17.59 -4.58 -4.75
C ALA A 13 -18.00 -5.22 -6.07
N ALA A 14 -17.40 -6.35 -6.45
CA ALA A 14 -17.73 -7.07 -7.67
C ALA A 14 -19.16 -7.62 -7.61
N LYS A 15 -19.54 -8.25 -6.48
CA LYS A 15 -20.89 -8.75 -6.26
C LYS A 15 -21.93 -7.64 -6.38
N TYR A 16 -21.76 -6.55 -5.63
CA TYR A 16 -22.67 -5.41 -5.70
C TYR A 16 -22.74 -4.81 -7.11
N ALA A 17 -21.61 -4.74 -7.83
CA ALA A 17 -21.57 -4.20 -9.18
C ALA A 17 -22.36 -5.03 -10.20
N THR A 18 -22.48 -6.34 -9.99
CA THR A 18 -23.29 -7.22 -10.82
C THR A 18 -24.78 -7.16 -10.49
N GLU A 19 -25.14 -6.92 -9.23
CA GLU A 19 -26.53 -6.88 -8.76
C GLU A 19 -27.19 -5.51 -8.98
N ARG A 20 -26.44 -4.42 -8.75
CA ARG A 20 -26.96 -3.06 -8.86
C ARG A 20 -27.15 -2.68 -10.31
N ARG A 21 -28.36 -2.25 -10.68
CA ARG A 21 -28.72 -1.74 -12.01
C ARG A 21 -29.01 -0.25 -11.98
N THR A 22 -28.47 0.47 -12.95
CA THR A 22 -28.79 1.88 -13.22
C THR A 22 -28.83 2.08 -14.73
N PHE A 23 -29.66 3.02 -15.21
CA PHE A 23 -29.83 3.31 -16.64
C PHE A 23 -29.98 2.05 -17.53
N GLY A 24 -30.76 1.07 -17.04
CA GLY A 24 -31.12 -0.13 -17.79
C GLY A 24 -30.13 -1.30 -17.74
N LYS A 25 -28.94 -1.15 -17.14
CA LYS A 25 -27.93 -2.23 -17.09
C LYS A 25 -27.19 -2.33 -15.74
N PRO A 26 -26.57 -3.48 -15.43
CA PRO A 26 -25.71 -3.64 -14.26
C PRO A 26 -24.57 -2.61 -14.24
N ILE A 27 -24.20 -2.14 -13.05
CA ILE A 27 -23.18 -1.08 -12.96
C ILE A 27 -21.78 -1.56 -13.35
N ILE A 28 -21.52 -2.87 -13.29
CA ILE A 28 -20.26 -3.47 -13.75
C ILE A 28 -19.99 -3.24 -15.25
N GLU A 29 -21.03 -2.97 -16.05
CA GLU A 29 -20.90 -2.69 -17.49
C GLU A 29 -20.50 -1.23 -17.79
N TYR A 30 -20.43 -0.36 -16.78
CA TYR A 30 -19.88 0.97 -16.95
C TYR A 30 -18.37 0.93 -16.77
N GLN A 31 -17.63 1.40 -17.79
CA GLN A 31 -16.17 1.42 -17.80
C GLN A 31 -15.56 2.04 -16.52
N GLY A 32 -16.18 3.09 -15.97
CA GLY A 32 -15.72 3.71 -14.73
C GLY A 32 -15.72 2.75 -13.52
N VAL A 33 -16.66 1.80 -13.47
CA VAL A 33 -16.72 0.75 -12.43
C VAL A 33 -15.81 -0.41 -12.82
N SER A 34 -15.86 -0.88 -14.07
CA SER A 34 -15.03 -2.01 -14.52
C SER A 34 -13.54 -1.72 -14.37
N PHE A 35 -13.09 -0.49 -14.66
CA PHE A 35 -11.69 -0.07 -14.47
C PHE A 35 -11.27 -0.06 -12.99
N LYS A 36 -12.17 0.30 -12.08
CA LYS A 36 -11.90 0.24 -10.63
C LYS A 36 -11.73 -1.20 -10.19
N LEU A 37 -12.65 -2.09 -10.56
CA LEU A 37 -12.58 -3.52 -10.24
C LEU A 37 -11.32 -4.17 -10.84
N ALA A 38 -10.99 -3.86 -12.08
CA ALA A 38 -9.77 -4.34 -12.74
C ALA A 38 -8.50 -3.90 -11.99
N LYS A 39 -8.41 -2.61 -11.60
CA LYS A 39 -7.29 -2.12 -10.79
C LYS A 39 -7.23 -2.80 -9.42
N MET A 40 -8.37 -2.95 -8.74
CA MET A 40 -8.42 -3.65 -7.45
C MET A 40 -7.90 -5.08 -7.54
N ALA A 41 -8.23 -5.81 -8.61
CA ALA A 41 -7.73 -7.15 -8.87
C ALA A 41 -6.22 -7.17 -9.17
N MET A 42 -5.71 -6.27 -10.00
CA MET A 42 -4.28 -6.14 -10.26
C MET A 42 -3.48 -5.86 -8.98
N HIS A 43 -3.98 -4.91 -8.17
CA HIS A 43 -3.34 -4.53 -6.92
C HIS A 43 -3.48 -5.59 -5.83
N LEU A 44 -4.28 -6.64 -6.02
CA LEU A 44 -4.43 -7.75 -5.06
C LEU A 44 -3.37 -8.83 -5.32
N GLU A 45 -3.05 -9.10 -6.59
CA GLU A 45 -2.05 -10.09 -6.96
C GLU A 45 -0.61 -9.57 -6.80
N ALA A 46 -0.37 -8.29 -7.10
CA ALA A 46 0.94 -7.67 -6.95
C ALA A 46 1.58 -7.80 -5.54
N PRO A 47 0.88 -7.47 -4.42
CA PRO A 47 1.45 -7.60 -3.08
C PRO A 47 1.68 -9.07 -2.68
N LYS A 48 0.87 -10.02 -3.16
CA LYS A 48 1.09 -11.46 -2.89
C LYS A 48 2.47 -11.90 -3.43
N GLY A 49 2.85 -11.43 -4.61
CA GLY A 49 4.17 -11.65 -5.19
C GLY A 49 5.28 -11.01 -4.36
N LEU A 50 5.12 -9.75 -3.94
CA LEU A 50 6.10 -9.04 -3.11
C LEU A 50 6.31 -9.69 -1.75
N VAL A 51 5.24 -10.12 -1.08
CA VAL A 51 5.32 -10.81 0.21
C VAL A 51 6.07 -12.15 0.08
N LYS A 52 5.75 -12.96 -0.94
CA LYS A 52 6.48 -14.21 -1.21
C LYS A 52 7.96 -13.95 -1.50
N ARG A 53 8.27 -12.90 -2.25
CA ARG A 53 9.65 -12.50 -2.55
C ARG A 53 10.38 -12.04 -1.29
N ALA A 54 9.74 -11.24 -0.44
CA ALA A 54 10.29 -10.80 0.82
C ALA A 54 10.57 -11.99 1.76
N ALA A 55 9.63 -12.93 1.89
CA ALA A 55 9.81 -14.14 2.68
C ALA A 55 11.04 -14.95 2.22
N LYS A 56 11.15 -15.24 0.91
CA LYS A 56 12.32 -15.93 0.36
C LYS A 56 13.65 -15.21 0.64
N LYS A 57 13.65 -13.88 0.61
CA LYS A 57 14.84 -13.07 0.91
C LYS A 57 15.22 -13.11 2.39
N VAL A 58 14.23 -13.11 3.28
CA VAL A 58 14.43 -13.28 4.72
C VAL A 58 14.98 -14.68 5.03
N ASP A 59 14.38 -15.72 4.46
CA ASP A 59 14.81 -17.12 4.66
C ASP A 59 16.24 -17.33 4.16
N ALA A 60 16.63 -16.68 3.06
CA ALA A 60 17.98 -16.71 2.51
C ALA A 60 18.98 -15.76 3.21
N GLN A 61 18.56 -15.05 4.27
CA GLN A 61 19.36 -14.03 4.97
C GLN A 61 20.01 -13.00 4.02
N ALA A 62 19.32 -12.64 2.94
CA ALA A 62 19.85 -11.74 1.94
C ALA A 62 19.99 -10.30 2.48
N GLU A 63 21.03 -9.59 2.05
CA GLU A 63 21.29 -8.20 2.47
C GLU A 63 20.14 -7.23 2.13
N ASP A 64 19.39 -7.53 1.06
CA ASP A 64 18.24 -6.75 0.60
C ASP A 64 16.89 -7.22 1.20
N ALA A 65 16.90 -8.11 2.20
CA ALA A 65 15.68 -8.62 2.82
C ALA A 65 14.81 -7.52 3.44
N VAL A 66 15.44 -6.56 4.14
CA VAL A 66 14.74 -5.41 4.75
C VAL A 66 14.08 -4.52 3.69
N TYR A 67 14.75 -4.32 2.54
CA TYR A 67 14.21 -3.55 1.43
C TYR A 67 12.92 -4.17 0.89
N PHE A 68 12.92 -5.47 0.59
CA PHE A 68 11.73 -6.17 0.10
C PHE A 68 10.62 -6.27 1.15
N ALA A 69 10.96 -6.45 2.43
CA ALA A 69 9.98 -6.48 3.51
C ALA A 69 9.24 -5.13 3.66
N SER A 70 9.99 -4.02 3.65
CA SER A 70 9.41 -2.67 3.71
C SER A 70 8.54 -2.37 2.50
N MET A 71 8.98 -2.72 1.29
CA MET A 71 8.17 -2.60 0.07
C MET A 71 6.87 -3.40 0.15
N ALA A 72 6.95 -4.67 0.55
CA ALA A 72 5.79 -5.54 0.65
C ALA A 72 4.76 -4.98 1.63
N LYS A 73 5.23 -4.51 2.80
CA LYS A 73 4.37 -3.91 3.82
C LYS A 73 3.66 -2.65 3.30
N CYS A 74 4.41 -1.64 2.87
CA CYS A 74 3.79 -0.36 2.51
C CYS A 74 2.87 -0.50 1.31
N PHE A 75 3.29 -1.24 0.29
CA PHE A 75 2.50 -1.43 -0.92
C PHE A 75 1.20 -2.20 -0.65
N ALA A 76 1.25 -3.25 0.17
CA ALA A 76 0.05 -3.99 0.53
C ALA A 76 -0.93 -3.14 1.35
N CYS A 77 -0.44 -2.30 2.27
CA CYS A 77 -1.30 -1.42 3.06
C CYS A 77 -1.96 -0.32 2.22
N ASP A 78 -1.20 0.30 1.30
CA ASP A 78 -1.74 1.31 0.37
C ASP A 78 -2.78 0.70 -0.57
N ALA A 79 -2.48 -0.47 -1.13
CA ALA A 79 -3.39 -1.20 -2.01
C ALA A 79 -4.69 -1.60 -1.31
N ALA A 80 -4.61 -2.06 -0.06
CA ALA A 80 -5.77 -2.41 0.74
C ALA A 80 -6.68 -1.20 1.01
N PHE A 81 -6.10 -0.04 1.35
CA PHE A 81 -6.87 1.19 1.55
C PHE A 81 -7.51 1.68 0.26
N GLN A 82 -6.78 1.67 -0.86
CA GLN A 82 -7.37 2.02 -2.15
C GLN A 82 -8.48 1.08 -2.58
N ALA A 83 -8.35 -0.22 -2.30
CA ALA A 83 -9.40 -1.18 -2.60
C ALA A 83 -10.66 -0.93 -1.77
N ALA A 84 -10.52 -0.72 -0.46
CA ALA A 84 -11.65 -0.40 0.40
C ALA A 84 -12.33 0.93 0.01
N SER A 85 -11.54 1.96 -0.31
CA SER A 85 -12.06 3.26 -0.77
C SER A 85 -12.81 3.13 -2.11
N ASN A 86 -12.27 2.37 -3.08
CA ASN A 86 -12.97 2.12 -4.33
C ASN A 86 -14.23 1.27 -4.13
N ALA A 87 -14.23 0.32 -3.20
CA ALA A 87 -15.42 -0.45 -2.85
C ALA A 87 -16.53 0.47 -2.33
N VAL A 88 -16.22 1.37 -1.40
CA VAL A 88 -17.18 2.40 -0.93
C VAL A 88 -17.72 3.23 -2.09
N GLN A 89 -16.84 3.67 -3.01
CA GLN A 89 -17.25 4.44 -4.18
C GLN A 89 -18.19 3.67 -5.13
N ILE A 90 -17.98 2.35 -5.30
CA ILE A 90 -18.84 1.49 -6.13
C ILE A 90 -20.21 1.29 -5.49
N PHE A 91 -20.27 1.22 -4.15
CA PHE A 91 -21.53 1.18 -3.41
C PHE A 91 -22.26 2.53 -3.41
N GLY A 92 -21.55 3.63 -3.64
CA GLY A 92 -22.10 4.99 -3.60
C GLY A 92 -22.52 5.36 -2.17
N GLY A 93 -23.69 5.98 -2.00
CA GLY A 93 -24.20 6.33 -0.66
C GLY A 93 -24.35 5.13 0.28
N ASN A 94 -24.63 3.94 -0.26
CA ASN A 94 -24.71 2.70 0.51
C ASN A 94 -23.36 2.29 1.11
N GLY A 95 -22.24 2.75 0.54
CA GLY A 95 -20.90 2.43 1.02
C GLY A 95 -20.54 3.09 2.35
N PHE A 96 -21.31 4.09 2.78
CA PHE A 96 -21.17 4.75 4.08
C PHE A 96 -22.16 4.23 5.14
N ASN A 97 -23.02 3.27 4.78
CA ASN A 97 -23.97 2.68 5.70
C ASN A 97 -23.36 1.44 6.38
N GLU A 98 -23.49 1.37 7.71
CA GLU A 98 -22.99 0.27 8.55
C GLU A 98 -23.60 -1.10 8.19
N GLN A 99 -24.74 -1.13 7.49
CA GLN A 99 -25.34 -2.35 6.96
C GLN A 99 -24.48 -3.05 5.91
N PHE A 100 -23.57 -2.32 5.25
CA PHE A 100 -22.67 -2.87 4.25
C PHE A 100 -21.26 -3.02 4.79
N PRO A 101 -20.59 -4.16 4.55
CA PRO A 101 -19.28 -4.45 5.15
C PRO A 101 -18.17 -3.50 4.66
N VAL A 102 -18.35 -2.82 3.54
CA VAL A 102 -17.33 -1.95 2.91
C VAL A 102 -16.98 -0.73 3.76
N GLU A 103 -17.92 -0.21 4.55
CA GLU A 103 -17.68 0.88 5.51
C GLU A 103 -16.64 0.46 6.55
N LYS A 104 -16.88 -0.70 7.18
CA LYS A 104 -15.99 -1.27 8.18
C LYS A 104 -14.62 -1.59 7.58
N LEU A 105 -14.59 -2.18 6.37
CA LEU A 105 -13.34 -2.49 5.68
C LEU A 105 -12.50 -1.23 5.43
N LEU A 106 -13.14 -0.10 5.10
CA LEU A 106 -12.43 1.18 4.93
C LEU A 106 -11.81 1.65 6.25
N ARG A 107 -12.56 1.66 7.35
CA ARG A 107 -12.01 2.01 8.67
C ARG A 107 -10.85 1.10 9.07
N ASP A 108 -11.04 -0.21 8.96
CA ASP A 108 -10.03 -1.22 9.32
C ASP A 108 -8.76 -1.07 8.46
N SER A 109 -8.91 -0.74 7.18
CA SER A 109 -7.78 -0.59 6.26
C SER A 109 -6.84 0.54 6.66
N LYS A 110 -7.34 1.59 7.31
CA LYS A 110 -6.50 2.72 7.72
C LYS A 110 -5.53 2.34 8.83
N THR A 111 -5.94 1.48 9.76
CA THR A 111 -5.10 0.97 10.84
C THR A 111 -3.86 0.25 10.29
N LEU A 112 -3.99 -0.43 9.15
CA LEU A 112 -2.88 -1.14 8.50
C LEU A 112 -1.76 -0.20 8.03
N GLN A 113 -2.08 1.05 7.68
CA GLN A 113 -1.07 2.04 7.27
C GLN A 113 -0.25 2.58 8.45
N ILE A 114 -0.74 2.44 9.68
CA ILE A 114 -0.18 3.07 10.88
C ILE A 114 0.56 2.05 11.74
N TYR A 115 -0.03 0.86 11.94
CA TYR A 115 0.46 -0.12 12.89
C TYR A 115 1.79 -0.79 12.46
N GLY A 116 2.65 -1.11 13.43
CA GLY A 116 3.92 -1.82 13.22
C GLY A 116 4.98 -1.02 12.45
N GLY A 117 4.86 0.32 12.45
CA GLY A 117 5.65 1.24 11.64
C GLY A 117 4.83 1.78 10.47
N THR A 118 4.68 3.11 10.41
CA THR A 118 3.83 3.78 9.43
C THR A 118 4.32 3.56 8.00
N SER A 119 3.42 3.75 7.03
CA SER A 119 3.76 3.65 5.61
C SER A 119 4.86 4.63 5.21
N GLU A 120 4.91 5.81 5.83
CA GLU A 120 5.95 6.82 5.64
C GLU A 120 7.31 6.33 6.14
N ILE A 121 7.36 5.72 7.33
CA ILE A 121 8.59 5.14 7.85
C ILE A 121 9.10 3.99 6.96
N GLN A 122 8.21 3.15 6.44
CA GLN A 122 8.60 2.11 5.47
C GLN A 122 9.21 2.73 4.20
N ARG A 123 8.66 3.85 3.70
CA ARG A 123 9.22 4.57 2.56
C ARG A 123 10.59 5.18 2.86
N VAL A 124 10.82 5.67 4.09
CA VAL A 124 12.15 6.13 4.53
C VAL A 124 13.17 4.98 4.50
N VAL A 125 12.80 3.79 4.97
CA VAL A 125 13.68 2.61 4.90
C VAL A 125 14.01 2.25 3.44
N ILE A 126 13.01 2.21 2.57
CA ILE A 126 13.19 1.95 1.14
C ILE A 126 14.13 2.98 0.52
N ALA A 127 13.92 4.27 0.79
CA ALA A 127 14.76 5.36 0.27
C ALA A 127 16.22 5.24 0.75
N ARG A 128 16.44 4.86 2.02
CA ARG A 128 17.78 4.63 2.57
C ARG A 128 18.49 3.48 1.86
N GLU A 129 17.81 2.38 1.60
CA GLU A 129 18.41 1.24 0.88
C GLU A 129 18.69 1.57 -0.59
N LEU A 130 17.82 2.36 -1.25
CA LEU A 130 18.11 2.89 -2.60
C LEU A 130 19.34 3.79 -2.61
N ARG A 131 19.49 4.67 -1.61
CA ARG A 131 20.68 5.51 -1.48
C ARG A 131 21.95 4.69 -1.27
N LYS A 132 21.93 3.61 -0.48
CA LYS A 132 23.09 2.73 -0.35
C LYS A 132 23.43 2.04 -1.68
N LYS A 133 22.41 1.61 -2.43
CA LYS A 133 22.58 0.87 -3.68
C LYS A 133 23.11 1.72 -4.84
N TYR A 134 22.66 2.97 -4.96
CA TYR A 134 22.99 3.85 -6.09
C TYR A 134 23.85 5.07 -5.70
N GLY A 135 24.02 5.34 -4.40
CA GLY A 135 24.60 6.57 -3.89
C GLY A 135 26.13 6.60 -3.77
N ASN A 136 26.87 5.73 -4.45
CA ASN A 136 28.33 5.85 -4.55
C ASN A 136 28.76 6.04 -6.01
N GLY A 137 28.91 7.31 -6.35
CA GLY A 137 29.50 7.85 -7.58
C GLY A 137 29.53 9.38 -7.49
N GLY A 138 30.11 9.93 -6.42
CA GLY A 138 30.18 11.37 -6.21
C GLY A 138 30.48 11.73 -4.77
N ASP A 139 31.75 12.01 -4.51
CA ASP A 139 32.32 12.86 -3.47
C ASP A 139 31.29 13.50 -2.51
N GLN A 140 31.28 13.09 -1.24
CA GLN A 140 30.75 13.96 -0.20
C GLN A 140 31.86 14.98 0.09
N PRO A 141 31.65 16.30 -0.08
CA PRO A 141 32.58 17.24 0.51
C PRO A 141 32.53 16.99 2.02
N THR A 142 33.66 16.54 2.55
CA THR A 142 33.93 16.50 3.98
C THR A 142 33.56 17.87 4.52
N VAL A 143 32.46 17.95 5.26
CA VAL A 143 32.12 19.16 6.01
C VAL A 143 33.28 19.32 6.99
N ALA A 144 34.18 20.25 6.66
CA ALA A 144 35.33 20.55 7.48
C ALA A 144 34.82 20.81 8.90
N ALA A 145 35.37 20.08 9.87
CA ALA A 145 35.14 20.35 11.27
C ALA A 145 35.43 21.83 11.50
N THR A 146 34.41 22.60 11.85
CA THR A 146 34.55 23.99 12.26
C THR A 146 35.55 24.02 13.42
N PRO A 147 36.67 24.74 13.33
CA PRO A 147 37.61 24.81 14.43
C PRO A 147 36.88 25.44 15.63
N THR A 148 36.86 24.72 16.74
CA THR A 148 36.42 25.22 18.04
C THR A 148 37.21 26.49 18.36
N PRO A 149 36.58 27.61 18.75
CA PRO A 149 37.32 28.81 19.10
C PRO A 149 38.14 28.51 20.34
N SER A 150 39.46 28.52 20.19
CA SER A 150 40.43 28.46 21.28
C SER A 150 40.10 29.56 22.28
N SER A 151 39.79 29.19 23.51
CA SER A 151 39.70 30.13 24.62
C SER A 151 41.08 30.77 24.81
N GLN A 152 41.22 32.05 24.45
CA GLN A 152 42.30 32.87 24.97
C GLN A 152 41.73 33.73 26.10
N LEU A 153 42.37 33.57 27.26
CA LEU A 153 42.39 34.49 28.40
C LEU A 153 43.00 35.83 27.97
#